data_AF-A7HRF4-F1
#
_entry.id   AF-A7HRF4-F1
#
_cell.length_a   1.000
_cell.length_b   1.000
_cell.length_c   1.000
_cell.angle_alpha   90.00
_cell.angle_beta   90.00
_cell.angle_gamma   90.00
#
_symmetry.space_group_name_H-M   'P 1'
#
loop_
_entity.id
_entity.type
_entity.pdbx_description
1 polymer ?
#
loop_
_entity_poly.entity_id
_entity_poly.type
_entity_poly.pdbx_seq_one_letter_code
_entity_poly.pdbx_strand_id
1 'polypeptide(L)'
;MKSRILVYGVEGFMGALTSRAAMRAGLSHVAAGRNIAPVAQHAAALAREGGALAEPRTFSLGKAGRIATQLDDIAVLVNCADLGDDDLHTLLDACMATGTHYLDLAGDRGRVAALVARDDEARERKIMVMAGAGFDFAAAAAVGARLAHILPGARAVTLAVKRSALTAGEAKRLVAALREPGETVKNGQFVPAGAGEKTIEVDFDNGPETAWLAPWRGEAMAARHRGGYSTIESYEVLPEAAARALEPGTWAHRFFRRGWGLKRLERKLARGRLSPTSEDLKRGRAVIWGEARTPDGITRRARLETPAPHLYSAAAAILLAQRATMEDVKTGFQLPSAIGGAALVEDIPGVVWREIVEVDPSVEAEADRPVALDMQAGGV
;
A
#
# COMPACT_ATOMS: atom_id res chain seq x y z
N MET A 1 17.77 25.29 2.46
CA MET A 1 17.16 23.95 2.34
C MET A 1 15.68 24.12 2.07
N LYS A 2 15.12 23.36 1.13
CA LYS A 2 13.67 23.29 0.96
C LYS A 2 13.08 22.51 2.15
N SER A 3 11.90 22.89 2.63
CA SER A 3 11.23 22.19 3.74
C SER A 3 9.72 22.03 3.55
N ARG A 4 9.16 22.59 2.46
CA ARG A 4 7.72 22.60 2.24
C ARG A 4 7.24 21.29 1.65
N ILE A 5 6.07 20.85 2.11
CA ILE A 5 5.34 19.72 1.56
C ILE A 5 4.26 20.25 0.63
N LEU A 6 4.13 19.64 -0.54
CA LEU A 6 3.04 19.88 -1.49
C LEU A 6 2.17 18.63 -1.60
N VAL A 7 0.87 18.77 -1.40
CA VAL A 7 -0.12 17.73 -1.65
C VAL A 7 -0.79 18.03 -2.98
N TYR A 8 -0.57 17.18 -3.99
CA TYR A 8 -1.10 17.37 -5.34
C TYR A 8 -2.37 16.54 -5.56
N GLY A 9 -3.39 17.15 -6.16
CA GLY A 9 -4.69 16.52 -6.42
C GLY A 9 -5.73 16.80 -5.34
N VAL A 10 -5.67 17.94 -4.65
CA VAL A 10 -6.60 18.29 -3.55
C VAL A 10 -8.06 18.46 -3.98
N GLU A 11 -8.30 18.53 -5.28
CA GLU A 11 -9.63 18.58 -5.88
C GLU A 11 -10.32 17.20 -5.88
N GLY A 12 -9.51 16.14 -5.79
CA GLY A 12 -9.98 14.77 -5.65
C GLY A 12 -10.12 14.36 -4.19
N PHE A 13 -10.89 13.29 -3.96
CA PHE A 13 -11.18 12.80 -2.62
C PHE A 13 -9.91 12.51 -1.79
N MET A 14 -8.94 11.78 -2.35
CA MET A 14 -7.71 11.42 -1.61
C MET A 14 -6.81 12.62 -1.35
N GLY A 15 -6.69 13.57 -2.29
CA GLY A 15 -5.90 14.77 -2.07
C GLY A 15 -6.53 15.67 -1.01
N ALA A 16 -7.85 15.85 -1.04
CA ALA A 16 -8.56 16.60 -0.01
C ALA A 16 -8.41 15.96 1.38
N LEU A 17 -8.50 14.63 1.45
CA LEU A 17 -8.33 13.87 2.69
C LEU A 17 -6.89 13.98 3.24
N THR A 18 -5.90 13.88 2.36
CA THR A 18 -4.46 13.98 2.71
C THR A 18 -4.08 15.39 3.14
N SER A 19 -4.58 16.41 2.43
CA SER A 19 -4.41 17.81 2.80
C SER A 19 -5.06 18.14 4.16
N ARG A 20 -6.25 17.59 4.45
CA ARG A 20 -6.87 17.71 5.78
C ARG A 20 -6.08 16.95 6.86
N ALA A 21 -5.47 15.82 6.53
CA ALA A 21 -4.58 15.09 7.45
C ALA A 21 -3.34 15.93 7.81
N ALA A 22 -2.72 16.61 6.84
CA ALA A 22 -1.62 17.55 7.09
C ALA A 22 -2.02 18.68 8.04
N MET A 23 -3.17 19.32 7.78
CA MET A 23 -3.71 20.38 8.64
C MET A 23 -3.92 19.90 10.08
N ARG A 24 -4.51 18.71 10.26
CA ARG A 24 -4.75 18.11 11.59
C ARG A 24 -3.47 17.72 12.31
N ALA A 25 -2.43 17.36 11.58
CA ALA A 25 -1.10 17.13 12.12
C ALA A 25 -0.33 18.44 12.45
N GLY A 26 -0.96 19.61 12.27
CA GLY A 26 -0.32 20.90 12.52
C GLY A 26 0.69 21.30 11.43
N LEU A 27 0.68 20.63 10.28
CA LEU A 27 1.63 20.85 9.20
C LEU A 27 1.09 21.85 8.17
N SER A 28 1.79 22.98 8.06
CA SER A 28 1.56 23.91 6.96
C SER A 28 2.05 23.29 5.67
N HIS A 29 1.24 23.35 4.62
CA HIS A 29 1.52 22.68 3.34
C HIS A 29 0.96 23.46 2.16
N VAL A 30 1.40 23.11 0.96
CA VAL A 30 0.84 23.59 -0.29
C VAL A 30 -0.25 22.62 -0.74
N ALA A 31 -1.48 23.10 -0.89
CA ALA A 31 -2.61 22.36 -1.42
C ALA A 31 -2.71 22.64 -2.92
N ALA A 32 -2.34 21.66 -3.76
CA ALA A 32 -2.22 21.87 -5.19
C ALA A 32 -3.12 20.99 -6.07
N GLY A 33 -3.42 21.49 -7.26
CA GLY A 33 -4.22 20.81 -8.27
C GLY A 33 -4.18 21.51 -9.63
N ARG A 34 -4.98 21.02 -10.57
CA ARG A 34 -5.09 21.53 -11.93
C ARG A 34 -6.02 22.72 -12.04
N ASN A 35 -7.16 22.70 -11.33
CA ASN A 35 -8.19 23.72 -11.52
C ASN A 35 -8.21 24.74 -10.37
N ILE A 36 -8.28 26.02 -10.75
CA ILE A 36 -8.15 27.14 -9.82
C ILE A 36 -9.28 27.15 -8.79
N ALA A 37 -10.53 27.03 -9.24
CA ALA A 37 -11.67 27.18 -8.35
C ALA A 37 -11.75 26.08 -7.28
N PRO A 38 -11.64 24.77 -7.61
CA PRO A 38 -11.68 23.71 -6.59
C PRO A 38 -10.51 23.77 -5.61
N VAL A 39 -9.29 24.10 -6.06
CA VAL A 39 -8.13 24.26 -5.17
C VAL A 39 -8.34 25.41 -4.19
N ALA A 40 -8.79 26.57 -4.66
CA ALA A 40 -9.08 27.72 -3.81
C ALA A 40 -10.21 27.43 -2.82
N GLN A 41 -11.28 26.74 -3.26
CA GLN A 41 -12.39 26.32 -2.41
C GLN A 41 -11.93 25.37 -1.30
N HIS A 42 -11.07 24.41 -1.62
CA HIS A 42 -10.50 23.47 -0.65
C HIS A 42 -9.65 24.20 0.41
N ALA A 43 -8.72 25.06 -0.02
CA ALA A 43 -7.90 25.85 0.90
C ALA A 43 -8.75 26.75 1.81
N ALA A 44 -9.76 27.43 1.26
CA ALA A 44 -10.68 28.26 2.04
C ALA A 44 -11.54 27.44 3.02
N ALA A 45 -11.92 26.20 2.65
CA ALA A 45 -12.62 25.30 3.55
C ALA A 45 -11.74 24.91 4.74
N LEU A 46 -10.48 24.54 4.52
CA LEU A 46 -9.53 24.23 5.61
C LEU A 46 -9.26 25.43 6.51
N ALA A 47 -9.11 26.64 5.93
CA ALA A 47 -8.93 27.85 6.73
C ALA A 47 -10.11 28.12 7.69
N ARG A 48 -11.35 27.76 7.31
CA ARG A 48 -12.53 27.85 8.20
C ARG A 48 -12.59 26.73 9.23
N GLU A 49 -12.08 25.54 8.93
CA GLU A 49 -11.97 24.44 9.89
C GLU A 49 -10.96 24.78 11.01
N GLY A 50 -9.99 25.66 10.74
CA GLY A 50 -8.94 26.08 11.66
C GLY A 50 -7.78 25.08 11.72
N GLY A 51 -6.60 25.55 12.11
CA GLY A 51 -5.38 24.73 12.18
C GLY A 51 -4.25 25.28 11.32
N ALA A 52 -3.37 24.40 10.82
CA ALA A 52 -2.23 24.79 10.01
C ALA A 52 -2.63 25.26 8.60
N LEU A 53 -1.81 26.12 8.01
CA LEU A 53 -2.11 26.78 6.74
C LEU A 53 -2.02 25.82 5.55
N ALA A 54 -3.02 25.87 4.67
CA ALA A 54 -2.99 25.24 3.35
C ALA A 54 -2.90 26.31 2.26
N GLU A 55 -1.69 26.55 1.72
CA GLU A 55 -1.48 27.51 0.64
C GLU A 55 -2.00 26.93 -0.69
N PRO A 56 -2.96 27.57 -1.39
CA PRO A 56 -3.46 27.08 -2.67
C PRO A 56 -2.41 27.29 -3.77
N ARG A 57 -2.14 26.25 -4.57
CA ARG A 57 -1.25 26.36 -5.76
C ARG A 57 -1.83 25.61 -6.95
N THR A 58 -1.83 26.23 -8.12
CA THR A 58 -2.49 25.66 -9.30
C THR A 58 -1.54 25.55 -10.47
N PHE A 59 -1.45 24.36 -11.05
CA PHE A 59 -0.65 24.13 -12.25
C PHE A 59 -1.13 22.89 -13.02
N SER A 60 -1.03 22.95 -14.34
CA SER A 60 -1.30 21.80 -15.21
C SER A 60 -0.04 20.96 -15.42
N LEU A 61 -0.24 19.68 -15.81
CA LEU A 61 0.86 18.73 -16.01
C LEU A 61 1.33 18.64 -17.47
N GLY A 62 1.04 19.65 -18.28
CA GLY A 62 1.34 19.59 -19.72
C GLY A 62 2.79 19.86 -20.12
N LYS A 63 3.61 20.49 -19.25
CA LYS A 63 5.04 20.80 -19.54
C LYS A 63 5.88 20.87 -18.27
N ALA A 64 6.90 20.02 -18.16
CA ALA A 64 7.78 19.92 -16.98
C ALA A 64 8.43 21.26 -16.57
N GLY A 65 8.93 22.04 -17.54
CA GLY A 65 9.57 23.34 -17.25
C GLY A 65 8.65 24.37 -16.58
N ARG A 66 7.32 24.30 -16.82
CA ARG A 66 6.35 25.17 -16.13
C ARG A 66 6.02 24.67 -14.72
N ILE A 67 6.14 23.37 -14.50
CA ILE A 67 5.92 22.74 -13.19
C ILE A 67 7.13 23.00 -12.30
N ALA A 68 8.36 23.01 -12.85
CA ALA A 68 9.58 23.25 -12.08
C ALA A 68 9.50 24.52 -11.24
N THR A 69 9.04 25.64 -11.83
CA THR A 69 8.87 26.91 -11.08
C THR A 69 7.86 26.81 -9.92
N GLN A 70 6.96 25.83 -9.95
CA GLN A 70 5.98 25.56 -8.90
C GLN A 70 6.54 24.65 -7.79
N LEU A 71 7.71 24.04 -8.00
CA LEU A 71 8.36 23.10 -7.09
C LEU A 71 9.69 23.63 -6.52
N ASP A 72 10.12 24.84 -6.91
CA ASP A 72 11.39 25.43 -6.47
C ASP A 72 11.52 25.57 -4.94
N ASP A 73 10.41 25.79 -4.23
CA ASP A 73 10.35 25.86 -2.76
C ASP A 73 9.90 24.54 -2.08
N ILE A 74 9.60 23.49 -2.86
CA ILE A 74 9.02 22.23 -2.38
C ILE A 74 10.10 21.17 -2.15
N ALA A 75 10.18 20.68 -0.92
CA ALA A 75 11.05 19.56 -0.55
C ALA A 75 10.44 18.21 -0.97
N VAL A 76 9.16 18.02 -0.68
CA VAL A 76 8.45 16.76 -0.92
C VAL A 76 7.12 17.04 -1.60
N LEU A 77 6.85 16.36 -2.72
CA LEU A 77 5.56 16.31 -3.38
C LEU A 77 4.89 14.97 -3.06
N VAL A 78 3.65 15.03 -2.58
CA VAL A 78 2.76 13.88 -2.39
C VAL A 78 1.71 13.91 -3.50
N ASN A 79 1.82 12.99 -4.45
CA ASN A 79 0.82 12.79 -5.50
C ASN A 79 -0.35 11.97 -4.96
N CYS A 80 -1.52 12.60 -4.87
CA CYS A 80 -2.78 11.94 -4.54
C CYS A 80 -3.73 11.82 -5.75
N ALA A 81 -3.28 12.26 -6.94
CA ALA A 81 -4.06 12.21 -8.16
C ALA A 81 -3.82 10.90 -8.92
N ASP A 82 -4.89 10.36 -9.51
CA ASP A 82 -4.83 9.24 -10.45
C ASP A 82 -4.36 9.78 -11.82
N LEU A 83 -3.04 9.83 -11.99
CA LEU A 83 -2.39 10.39 -13.18
C LEU A 83 -2.20 9.30 -14.25
N GLY A 84 -2.52 9.62 -15.51
CA GLY A 84 -2.05 8.81 -16.64
C GLY A 84 -0.54 8.92 -16.83
N ASP A 85 0.04 8.04 -17.65
CA ASP A 85 1.48 7.89 -17.80
C ASP A 85 2.18 9.19 -18.22
N ASP A 86 1.65 9.92 -19.21
CA ASP A 86 2.24 11.18 -19.68
C ASP A 86 2.30 12.25 -18.57
N ASP A 87 1.21 12.40 -17.82
CA ASP A 87 1.10 13.35 -16.72
C ASP A 87 2.00 12.95 -15.54
N LEU A 88 2.12 11.65 -15.26
CA LEU A 88 3.02 11.10 -14.25
C LEU A 88 4.48 11.39 -14.61
N HIS A 89 4.90 11.05 -15.83
CA HIS A 89 6.27 11.29 -16.29
C HIS A 89 6.60 12.77 -16.26
N THR A 90 5.70 13.63 -16.74
CA THR A 90 5.93 15.07 -16.74
C THR A 90 6.07 15.65 -15.32
N LEU A 91 5.28 15.15 -14.36
CA LEU A 91 5.40 15.57 -12.96
C LEU A 91 6.70 15.08 -12.32
N LEU A 92 7.09 13.84 -12.60
CA LEU A 92 8.32 13.24 -12.08
C LEU A 92 9.57 13.95 -12.62
N ASP A 93 9.58 14.27 -13.92
CA ASP A 93 10.67 15.03 -14.56
C ASP A 93 10.84 16.40 -13.91
N ALA A 94 9.74 17.07 -13.56
CA ALA A 94 9.78 18.34 -12.84
C ALA A 94 10.33 18.19 -11.42
N CYS A 95 9.97 17.11 -10.71
CA CYS A 95 10.52 16.81 -9.39
C CYS A 95 12.04 16.57 -9.46
N MET A 96 12.50 15.81 -10.46
CA MET A 96 13.92 15.56 -10.71
C MET A 96 14.69 16.83 -11.06
N ALA A 97 14.12 17.70 -11.91
CA ALA A 97 14.75 18.96 -12.30
C ALA A 97 14.93 19.92 -11.11
N THR A 98 14.05 19.84 -10.12
CA THR A 98 14.03 20.75 -8.97
C THR A 98 14.63 20.13 -7.70
N GLY A 99 15.01 18.85 -7.71
CA GLY A 99 15.49 18.17 -6.51
C GLY A 99 14.38 17.93 -5.47
N THR A 100 13.12 17.84 -5.91
CA THR A 100 11.96 17.57 -5.05
C THR A 100 11.74 16.06 -4.93
N HIS A 101 11.62 15.55 -3.71
CA HIS A 101 11.27 14.16 -3.46
C HIS A 101 9.81 13.89 -3.86
N TYR A 102 9.55 12.70 -4.39
CA TYR A 102 8.26 12.32 -4.93
C TYR A 102 7.68 11.12 -4.19
N LEU A 103 6.49 11.28 -3.61
CA LEU A 103 5.71 10.22 -2.99
C LEU A 103 4.40 10.05 -3.77
N ASP A 104 4.05 8.84 -4.14
CA ASP A 104 2.77 8.51 -4.77
C ASP A 104 1.93 7.62 -3.85
N LEU A 105 0.64 7.91 -3.72
CA LEU A 105 -0.28 7.03 -3.01
C LEU A 105 -0.52 5.70 -3.73
N ALA A 106 -0.45 5.69 -5.06
CA ALA A 106 -0.70 4.50 -5.86
C ALA A 106 0.42 3.46 -5.70
N GLY A 107 0.01 2.21 -5.52
CA GLY A 107 0.88 1.06 -5.29
C GLY A 107 0.51 -0.16 -6.14
N ASP A 108 -0.21 0.04 -7.23
CA ASP A 108 -0.46 -1.02 -8.21
C ASP A 108 0.82 -1.35 -8.99
N ARG A 109 0.85 -2.53 -9.62
CA ARG A 109 2.02 -3.03 -10.34
C ARG A 109 2.51 -2.06 -11.42
N GLY A 110 1.60 -1.43 -12.17
CA GLY A 110 1.94 -0.50 -13.24
C GLY A 110 2.63 0.75 -12.71
N ARG A 111 2.04 1.36 -11.68
CA ARG A 111 2.64 2.52 -11.00
C ARG A 111 4.03 2.20 -10.43
N VAL A 112 4.16 1.07 -9.73
CA VAL A 112 5.44 0.67 -9.14
C VAL A 112 6.48 0.44 -10.23
N ALA A 113 6.13 -0.26 -11.32
CA ALA A 113 7.04 -0.48 -12.43
C ALA A 113 7.51 0.85 -13.08
N ALA A 114 6.58 1.79 -13.29
CA ALA A 114 6.89 3.10 -13.85
C ALA A 114 7.86 3.91 -12.96
N LEU A 115 7.71 3.83 -11.64
CA LEU A 115 8.59 4.53 -10.69
C LEU A 115 9.94 3.81 -10.49
N VAL A 116 9.95 2.48 -10.46
CA VAL A 116 11.18 1.67 -10.40
C VAL A 116 12.05 1.88 -11.64
N ALA A 117 11.44 2.00 -12.83
CA ALA A 117 12.15 2.28 -14.08
C ALA A 117 12.93 3.60 -14.06
N ARG A 118 12.69 4.46 -13.06
CA ARG A 118 13.33 5.76 -12.87
C ARG A 118 14.29 5.77 -11.66
N ASP A 119 14.64 4.62 -11.09
CA ASP A 119 15.52 4.49 -9.91
C ASP A 119 16.89 5.15 -10.14
N ASP A 120 17.60 4.78 -11.21
CA ASP A 120 18.95 5.28 -11.48
C ASP A 120 18.97 6.79 -11.69
N GLU A 121 18.02 7.32 -12.47
CA GLU A 121 17.90 8.76 -12.69
C GLU A 121 17.57 9.50 -11.38
N ALA A 122 16.67 8.96 -10.54
CA ALA A 122 16.36 9.54 -9.24
C ALA A 122 17.61 9.57 -8.32
N ARG A 123 18.47 8.55 -8.37
CA ARG A 123 19.75 8.53 -7.63
C ARG A 123 20.72 9.58 -8.14
N GLU A 124 20.89 9.70 -9.46
CA GLU A 124 21.74 10.71 -10.08
C GLU A 124 21.30 12.13 -9.71
N ARG A 125 19.98 12.35 -9.67
CA ARG A 125 19.35 13.62 -9.29
C ARG A 125 19.26 13.83 -7.78
N LYS A 126 19.71 12.85 -6.99
CA LYS A 126 19.69 12.86 -5.52
C LYS A 126 18.28 13.10 -4.94
N ILE A 127 17.25 12.55 -5.58
CA ILE A 127 15.89 12.57 -5.05
C ILE A 127 15.44 11.18 -4.66
N MET A 128 14.55 11.11 -3.69
CA MET A 128 13.77 9.91 -3.40
C MET A 128 12.50 9.90 -4.25
N VAL A 129 12.17 8.73 -4.77
CA VAL A 129 10.90 8.44 -5.45
C VAL A 129 10.24 7.26 -4.73
N MET A 130 8.97 7.38 -4.36
CA MET A 130 8.27 6.37 -3.58
C MET A 130 6.91 6.04 -4.19
N ALA A 131 6.63 4.74 -4.29
CA ALA A 131 5.30 4.23 -4.59
C ALA A 131 4.58 3.79 -3.31
N GLY A 132 3.25 3.83 -3.34
CA GLY A 132 2.41 3.28 -2.28
C GLY A 132 2.62 3.94 -0.92
N ALA A 133 2.76 5.26 -0.87
CA ALA A 133 2.85 6.06 0.36
C ALA A 133 1.54 6.09 1.18
N GLY A 134 0.77 4.99 1.16
CA GLY A 134 -0.48 4.79 1.85
C GLY A 134 -0.69 3.33 2.25
N PHE A 135 -1.94 2.91 2.37
CA PHE A 135 -2.31 1.58 2.90
C PHE A 135 -1.62 0.42 2.18
N ASP A 136 -1.61 0.41 0.84
CA ASP A 136 -1.20 -0.77 0.08
C ASP A 136 0.25 -1.21 0.33
N PHE A 137 1.19 -0.27 0.43
CA PHE A 137 2.57 -0.58 0.77
C PHE A 137 2.93 -0.27 2.22
N ALA A 138 2.53 0.88 2.78
CA ALA A 138 2.98 1.25 4.11
C ALA A 138 2.45 0.28 5.18
N ALA A 139 1.20 -0.20 5.06
CA ALA A 139 0.65 -1.17 6.01
C ALA A 139 1.19 -2.59 5.75
N ALA A 140 1.20 -3.03 4.49
CA ALA A 140 1.70 -4.36 4.12
C ALA A 140 3.20 -4.54 4.35
N ALA A 141 4.00 -3.48 4.16
CA ALA A 141 5.43 -3.50 4.45
C ALA A 141 5.69 -3.55 5.96
N ALA A 142 4.86 -2.90 6.78
CA ALA A 142 4.97 -3.00 8.23
C ALA A 142 4.75 -4.44 8.72
N VAL A 143 3.74 -5.15 8.19
CA VAL A 143 3.52 -6.57 8.48
C VAL A 143 4.72 -7.41 8.07
N GLY A 144 5.23 -7.23 6.85
CA GLY A 144 6.44 -7.92 6.39
C GLY A 144 7.67 -7.62 7.26
N ALA A 145 7.87 -6.37 7.69
CA ALA A 145 8.97 -5.99 8.55
C ALA A 145 8.84 -6.59 9.97
N ARG A 146 7.63 -6.59 10.55
CA ARG A 146 7.34 -7.25 11.83
C ARG A 146 7.65 -8.73 11.75
N LEU A 147 7.21 -9.40 10.68
CA LEU A 147 7.48 -10.81 10.44
C LEU A 147 8.98 -11.10 10.31
N ALA A 148 9.73 -10.27 9.59
CA ALA A 148 11.18 -10.40 9.48
C ALA A 148 11.90 -10.23 10.83
N HIS A 149 11.34 -9.39 11.71
CA HIS A 149 11.85 -9.18 13.06
C HIS A 149 11.58 -10.38 13.99
N ILE A 150 10.35 -10.90 14.00
CA ILE A 150 9.97 -12.03 14.88
C ILE A 150 10.39 -13.41 14.35
N LEU A 151 10.75 -13.50 13.06
CA LEU A 151 11.29 -14.70 12.43
C LEU A 151 12.52 -14.38 11.58
N PRO A 152 13.67 -14.09 12.22
CA PRO A 152 14.93 -13.89 11.50
C PRO A 152 15.26 -15.09 10.61
N GLY A 153 15.69 -14.83 9.37
CA GLY A 153 16.00 -15.88 8.40
C GLY A 153 14.81 -16.34 7.55
N ALA A 154 13.60 -15.80 7.77
CA ALA A 154 12.48 -16.03 6.87
C ALA A 154 12.82 -15.62 5.42
N ARG A 155 12.48 -16.50 4.47
CA ARG A 155 12.76 -16.31 3.02
C ARG A 155 11.51 -16.22 2.18
N ALA A 156 10.36 -16.64 2.70
CA ALA A 156 9.07 -16.45 2.05
C ALA A 156 8.15 -15.60 2.92
N VAL A 157 7.34 -14.76 2.29
CA VAL A 157 6.24 -14.04 2.92
C VAL A 157 4.99 -14.12 2.04
N THR A 158 3.88 -14.47 2.68
CA THR A 158 2.54 -14.41 2.10
C THR A 158 1.78 -13.30 2.80
N LEU A 159 1.20 -12.38 2.05
CA LEU A 159 0.38 -11.29 2.57
C LEU A 159 -1.04 -11.43 2.06
N ALA A 160 -2.04 -11.26 2.92
CA ALA A 160 -3.45 -11.30 2.55
C ALA A 160 -4.16 -10.04 3.09
N VAL A 161 -4.93 -9.39 2.23
CA VAL A 161 -5.62 -8.14 2.57
C VAL A 161 -7.13 -8.35 2.52
N LYS A 162 -7.81 -7.94 3.60
CA LYS A 162 -9.25 -7.74 3.63
C LYS A 162 -9.54 -6.27 3.88
N ARG A 163 -10.42 -5.66 3.07
CA ARG A 163 -10.77 -4.24 3.22
C ARG A 163 -12.28 -4.02 3.20
N SER A 164 -12.70 -2.88 3.72
CA SER A 164 -14.07 -2.38 3.60
C SER A 164 -14.51 -2.23 2.13
N ALA A 165 -15.81 -2.04 1.91
CA ALA A 165 -16.39 -1.89 0.58
C ALA A 165 -15.65 -0.85 -0.29
N LEU A 166 -15.45 -1.23 -1.55
CA LEU A 166 -14.79 -0.41 -2.56
C LEU A 166 -15.69 0.73 -3.03
N THR A 167 -15.10 1.87 -3.35
CA THR A 167 -15.71 2.91 -4.16
C THR A 167 -15.93 2.45 -5.60
N ALA A 168 -16.78 3.16 -6.34
CA ALA A 168 -16.99 2.89 -7.76
C ALA A 168 -15.69 2.95 -8.59
N GLY A 169 -14.80 3.88 -8.26
CA GLY A 169 -13.49 4.02 -8.92
C GLY A 169 -12.57 2.84 -8.63
N GLU A 170 -12.46 2.44 -7.36
CA GLU A 170 -11.68 1.26 -6.96
C GLU A 170 -12.23 -0.03 -7.57
N ALA A 171 -13.55 -0.19 -7.59
CA ALA A 171 -14.21 -1.33 -8.24
C ALA A 171 -13.87 -1.41 -9.73
N LYS A 172 -13.88 -0.28 -10.44
CA LYS A 172 -13.49 -0.23 -11.86
C LYS A 172 -12.03 -0.62 -12.06
N ARG A 173 -11.12 -0.09 -11.24
CA ARG A 173 -9.70 -0.44 -11.27
C ARG A 173 -9.47 -1.92 -10.98
N LEU A 174 -10.17 -2.47 -9.99
CA LEU A 174 -10.12 -3.90 -9.69
C LEU A 174 -10.53 -4.73 -10.91
N VAL A 175 -11.67 -4.43 -11.55
CA VAL A 175 -12.13 -5.19 -12.73
C VAL A 175 -11.12 -5.15 -13.88
N ALA A 176 -10.48 -4.00 -14.11
CA ALA A 176 -9.41 -3.89 -15.10
C ALA A 176 -8.22 -4.78 -14.70
N ALA A 177 -7.76 -4.65 -13.45
CA ALA A 177 -6.62 -5.38 -12.90
C ALA A 177 -6.78 -6.91 -12.93
N LEU A 178 -8.01 -7.43 -12.73
CA LEU A 178 -8.30 -8.87 -12.76
C LEU A 178 -8.00 -9.55 -14.11
N ARG A 179 -7.81 -8.79 -15.20
CA ARG A 179 -7.48 -9.32 -16.53
C ARG A 179 -6.05 -9.08 -16.95
N GLU A 180 -5.34 -8.21 -16.24
CA GLU A 180 -3.96 -7.91 -16.57
C GLU A 180 -3.05 -9.08 -16.18
N PRO A 181 -2.01 -9.37 -16.98
CA PRO A 181 -0.97 -10.28 -16.55
C PRO A 181 -0.27 -9.67 -15.32
N GLY A 182 -0.02 -10.51 -14.34
CA GLY A 182 0.74 -10.16 -13.15
C GLY A 182 1.86 -11.13 -12.89
N GLU A 183 2.57 -10.91 -11.80
CA GLU A 183 3.74 -11.70 -11.41
C GLU A 183 3.74 -11.93 -9.90
N THR A 184 4.33 -13.03 -9.47
CA THR A 184 4.78 -13.26 -8.10
C THR A 184 6.29 -13.32 -8.06
N VAL A 185 6.89 -13.37 -6.87
CA VAL A 185 8.33 -13.63 -6.73
C VAL A 185 8.52 -14.97 -6.05
N LYS A 186 9.34 -15.83 -6.65
CA LYS A 186 9.69 -17.14 -6.11
C LYS A 186 11.20 -17.35 -6.25
N ASN A 187 11.88 -17.61 -5.13
CA ASN A 187 13.33 -17.82 -5.08
C ASN A 187 14.13 -16.70 -5.78
N GLY A 188 13.69 -15.45 -5.65
CA GLY A 188 14.31 -14.26 -6.23
C GLY A 188 13.97 -14.01 -7.70
N GLN A 189 13.15 -14.86 -8.32
CA GLN A 189 12.75 -14.75 -9.72
C GLN A 189 11.29 -14.31 -9.84
N PHE A 190 11.02 -13.42 -10.79
CA PHE A 190 9.66 -13.08 -11.17
C PHE A 190 9.03 -14.25 -11.92
N VAL A 191 7.84 -14.65 -11.49
CA VAL A 191 7.09 -15.76 -12.07
C VAL A 191 5.73 -15.22 -12.53
N PRO A 192 5.34 -15.41 -13.80
CA PRO A 192 4.01 -15.03 -14.27
C PRO A 192 2.90 -15.63 -13.42
N ALA A 193 1.88 -14.84 -13.12
CA ALA A 193 0.75 -15.26 -12.30
C ALA A 193 -0.56 -14.64 -12.77
N GLY A 194 -1.62 -15.44 -12.76
CA GLY A 194 -2.99 -14.99 -13.04
C GLY A 194 -3.74 -14.55 -11.80
N ALA A 195 -4.65 -13.59 -11.96
CA ALA A 195 -5.64 -13.24 -10.96
C ALA A 195 -6.42 -14.50 -10.51
N GLY A 196 -6.38 -14.81 -9.21
CA GLY A 196 -7.12 -15.93 -8.64
C GLY A 196 -6.65 -17.32 -9.06
N GLU A 197 -5.44 -17.46 -9.60
CA GLU A 197 -4.84 -18.76 -9.93
C GLU A 197 -4.65 -19.66 -8.69
N LYS A 198 -4.46 -19.04 -7.52
CA LYS A 198 -4.42 -19.69 -6.21
C LYS A 198 -5.36 -19.00 -5.24
N THR A 199 -5.81 -19.76 -4.25
CA THR A 199 -6.55 -19.26 -3.09
C THR A 199 -5.92 -19.76 -1.80
N ILE A 200 -6.16 -19.03 -0.72
CA ILE A 200 -5.83 -19.44 0.65
C ILE A 200 -7.02 -19.10 1.56
N GLU A 201 -7.18 -19.87 2.63
CA GLU A 201 -8.13 -19.57 3.70
C GLU A 201 -7.40 -18.83 4.82
N VAL A 202 -7.90 -17.66 5.19
CA VAL A 202 -7.29 -16.79 6.20
C VAL A 202 -8.35 -16.31 7.18
N ASP A 203 -8.07 -16.42 8.47
CA ASP A 203 -8.93 -15.85 9.51
C ASP A 203 -8.57 -14.38 9.80
N PHE A 204 -9.50 -13.49 9.43
CA PHE A 204 -9.44 -12.06 9.69
C PHE A 204 -10.24 -11.64 10.95
N ASP A 205 -10.23 -12.47 12.00
CA ASP A 205 -10.95 -12.36 13.30
C ASP A 205 -12.44 -12.74 13.28
N ASN A 206 -13.00 -13.01 12.11
CA ASN A 206 -14.43 -13.29 11.98
C ASN A 206 -14.66 -14.62 11.26
N GLY A 207 -13.71 -15.54 11.43
CA GLY A 207 -13.67 -16.83 10.77
C GLY A 207 -12.87 -16.80 9.45
N PRO A 208 -12.60 -17.99 8.90
CA PRO A 208 -11.85 -18.13 7.67
C PRO A 208 -12.60 -17.53 6.48
N GLU A 209 -11.87 -16.77 5.66
CA GLU A 209 -12.33 -16.26 4.38
C GLU A 209 -11.32 -16.60 3.28
N THR A 210 -11.86 -16.88 2.09
CA THR A 210 -11.06 -17.12 0.89
C THR A 210 -10.41 -15.84 0.39
N ALA A 211 -9.08 -15.77 0.45
CA ALA A 211 -8.28 -14.75 -0.21
C ALA A 211 -7.73 -15.28 -1.53
N TRP A 212 -7.75 -14.45 -2.57
CA TRP A 212 -7.38 -14.80 -3.94
C TRP A 212 -6.04 -14.19 -4.30
N LEU A 213 -5.18 -14.95 -5.01
CA LEU A 213 -3.90 -14.44 -5.47
C LEU A 213 -4.11 -13.15 -6.29
N ALA A 214 -3.42 -12.08 -5.87
CA ALA A 214 -3.60 -10.72 -6.33
C ALA A 214 -2.33 -10.17 -7.00
N PRO A 215 -1.94 -10.70 -8.18
CA PRO A 215 -0.67 -10.36 -8.81
C PRO A 215 -0.67 -8.97 -9.48
N TRP A 216 -1.78 -8.24 -9.41
CA TRP A 216 -1.89 -6.83 -9.82
C TRP A 216 -1.35 -5.85 -8.78
N ARG A 217 -1.14 -6.29 -7.54
CA ARG A 217 -0.55 -5.45 -6.50
C ARG A 217 0.97 -5.34 -6.72
N GLY A 218 1.56 -4.24 -6.27
CA GLY A 218 2.95 -3.90 -6.58
C GLY A 218 4.02 -4.64 -5.77
N GLU A 219 3.65 -5.46 -4.78
CA GLU A 219 4.60 -6.09 -3.85
C GLU A 219 5.67 -6.92 -4.53
N ALA A 220 5.26 -7.73 -5.50
CA ALA A 220 6.18 -8.54 -6.28
C ALA A 220 7.16 -7.64 -7.05
N MET A 221 6.66 -6.62 -7.76
CA MET A 221 7.47 -5.68 -8.53
C MET A 221 8.51 -4.96 -7.67
N ALA A 222 8.16 -4.65 -6.42
CA ALA A 222 9.06 -3.98 -5.48
C ALA A 222 9.92 -4.96 -4.65
N ALA A 223 9.92 -6.27 -4.94
CA ALA A 223 10.58 -7.27 -4.11
C ALA A 223 12.07 -7.00 -3.87
N ARG A 224 12.78 -6.49 -4.89
CA ARG A 224 14.20 -6.08 -4.78
C ARG A 224 14.44 -5.00 -3.73
N HIS A 225 13.40 -4.24 -3.37
CA HIS A 225 13.44 -3.18 -2.36
C HIS A 225 12.81 -3.61 -1.02
N ARG A 226 12.28 -4.84 -0.92
CA ARG A 226 11.57 -5.38 0.28
C ARG A 226 12.44 -6.21 1.24
N GLY A 227 13.76 -6.19 1.10
CA GLY A 227 14.68 -6.83 2.04
C GLY A 227 14.90 -8.32 1.77
N GLY A 228 14.87 -9.16 2.82
CA GLY A 228 15.41 -10.54 2.80
C GLY A 228 14.52 -11.63 2.18
N TYR A 229 13.28 -11.32 1.83
CA TYR A 229 12.34 -12.29 1.25
C TYR A 229 12.69 -12.57 -0.21
N SER A 230 12.99 -13.83 -0.51
CA SER A 230 13.17 -14.32 -1.88
C SER A 230 11.87 -14.86 -2.49
N THR A 231 10.82 -15.06 -1.70
CA THR A 231 9.51 -15.49 -2.18
C THR A 231 8.43 -14.58 -1.61
N ILE A 232 7.60 -14.00 -2.47
CA ILE A 232 6.56 -13.04 -2.08
C ILE A 232 5.29 -13.36 -2.87
N GLU A 233 4.21 -13.66 -2.14
CA GLU A 233 2.86 -13.77 -2.70
C GLU A 233 1.93 -12.80 -1.97
N SER A 234 0.99 -12.21 -2.72
CA SER A 234 0.02 -11.26 -2.20
C SER A 234 -1.38 -11.70 -2.60
N TYR A 235 -2.30 -11.63 -1.65
CA TYR A 235 -3.66 -12.11 -1.75
C TYR A 235 -4.65 -11.02 -1.31
N GLU A 236 -5.87 -11.08 -1.84
CA GLU A 236 -6.92 -10.13 -1.50
C GLU A 236 -8.26 -10.85 -1.37
N VAL A 237 -9.03 -10.49 -0.33
CA VAL A 237 -10.43 -10.89 -0.20
C VAL A 237 -11.25 -10.03 -1.17
N LEU A 238 -11.90 -10.69 -2.11
CA LEU A 238 -12.61 -10.01 -3.20
C LEU A 238 -14.11 -9.87 -2.90
N PRO A 239 -14.77 -8.84 -3.45
CA PRO A 239 -16.21 -8.81 -3.50
C PRO A 239 -16.75 -10.08 -4.18
N GLU A 240 -17.85 -10.64 -3.67
CA GLU A 240 -18.42 -11.92 -4.13
C GLU A 240 -18.58 -12.02 -5.65
N ALA A 241 -18.98 -10.92 -6.32
CA ALA A 241 -19.13 -10.90 -7.77
C ALA A 241 -17.80 -11.01 -8.53
N ALA A 242 -16.71 -10.48 -7.97
CA ALA A 242 -15.37 -10.63 -8.50
C ALA A 242 -14.82 -12.03 -8.21
N ALA A 243 -15.01 -12.55 -6.98
CA ALA A 243 -14.61 -13.91 -6.60
C ALA A 243 -15.24 -14.96 -7.55
N ARG A 244 -16.55 -14.88 -7.79
CA ARG A 244 -17.25 -15.75 -8.75
C ARG A 244 -16.71 -15.67 -10.18
N ALA A 245 -16.15 -14.52 -10.58
CA ALA A 245 -15.56 -14.35 -11.91
C ALA A 245 -14.17 -15.02 -12.03
N LEU A 246 -13.48 -15.24 -10.91
CA LEU A 246 -12.21 -15.94 -10.85
C LEU A 246 -12.35 -17.43 -10.55
N GLU A 247 -13.47 -17.84 -9.95
CA GLU A 247 -13.73 -19.22 -9.54
C GLU A 247 -13.75 -20.22 -10.71
N PRO A 248 -12.78 -21.16 -10.78
CA PRO A 248 -12.72 -22.17 -11.83
C PRO A 248 -14.00 -23.03 -11.88
N GLY A 249 -14.36 -23.50 -13.08
CA GLY A 249 -15.54 -24.34 -13.27
C GLY A 249 -16.88 -23.60 -13.39
N THR A 250 -16.95 -22.31 -13.02
CA THR A 250 -18.18 -21.52 -13.18
C THR A 250 -18.37 -21.00 -14.62
N TRP A 251 -19.62 -20.82 -15.04
CA TRP A 251 -19.93 -20.13 -16.30
C TRP A 251 -19.40 -18.69 -16.30
N ALA A 252 -19.45 -18.01 -15.15
CA ALA A 252 -18.95 -16.65 -14.99
C ALA A 252 -17.46 -16.57 -15.33
N HIS A 253 -16.63 -17.47 -14.81
CA HIS A 253 -15.21 -17.56 -15.12
C HIS A 253 -14.93 -17.83 -16.60
N ARG A 254 -15.67 -18.75 -17.25
CA ARG A 254 -15.50 -19.04 -18.69
C ARG A 254 -15.76 -17.81 -19.57
N PHE A 255 -16.79 -17.03 -19.23
CA PHE A 255 -17.11 -15.79 -19.95
C PHE A 255 -16.11 -14.68 -19.63
N PHE A 256 -15.75 -14.52 -18.36
CA PHE A 256 -14.80 -13.52 -17.91
C PHE A 256 -13.44 -13.66 -18.59
N ARG A 257 -12.90 -14.89 -18.70
CA ARG A 257 -11.65 -15.17 -19.43
C ARG A 257 -11.71 -14.80 -20.91
N ARG A 258 -12.88 -14.86 -21.53
CA ARG A 258 -13.13 -14.41 -22.91
C ARG A 258 -13.37 -12.91 -23.03
N GLY A 259 -13.32 -12.16 -21.92
CA GLY A 259 -13.64 -10.74 -21.84
C GLY A 259 -15.14 -10.43 -21.86
N TRP A 260 -16.00 -11.46 -21.84
CA TRP A 260 -17.44 -11.29 -21.88
C TRP A 260 -17.97 -10.99 -20.47
N GLY A 261 -18.90 -10.03 -20.38
CA GLY A 261 -19.52 -9.64 -19.10
C GLY A 261 -18.73 -8.60 -18.29
N LEU A 262 -17.59 -8.10 -18.77
CA LEU A 262 -16.78 -7.08 -18.06
C LEU A 262 -17.59 -5.84 -17.68
N LYS A 263 -18.26 -5.23 -18.67
CA LYS A 263 -19.13 -4.07 -18.41
C LYS A 263 -20.28 -4.39 -17.45
N ARG A 264 -20.70 -5.66 -17.34
CA ARG A 264 -21.74 -6.07 -16.38
C ARG A 264 -21.15 -6.22 -14.98
N LEU A 265 -19.95 -6.80 -14.86
CA LEU A 265 -19.22 -6.92 -13.60
C LEU A 265 -18.83 -5.54 -13.06
N GLU A 266 -18.24 -4.70 -13.91
CA GLU A 266 -17.94 -3.29 -13.60
C GLU A 266 -19.21 -2.57 -13.12
N ARG A 267 -20.31 -2.63 -13.88
CA ARG A 267 -21.59 -2.05 -13.42
C ARG A 267 -22.16 -2.69 -12.17
N LYS A 268 -21.82 -3.92 -11.81
CA LYS A 268 -22.30 -4.56 -10.58
C LYS A 268 -21.49 -4.07 -9.39
N LEU A 269 -20.17 -3.99 -9.53
CA LEU A 269 -19.25 -3.56 -8.48
C LEU A 269 -19.22 -2.04 -8.29
N ALA A 270 -19.33 -1.27 -9.38
CA ALA A 270 -19.32 0.18 -9.39
C ALA A 270 -20.69 0.83 -9.14
N ARG A 271 -21.70 0.07 -8.68
CA ARG A 271 -22.99 0.61 -8.19
C ARG A 271 -22.85 1.45 -6.93
N GLY A 272 -21.69 1.38 -6.28
CA GLY A 272 -21.37 2.16 -5.08
C GLY A 272 -21.16 3.65 -5.37
N ARG A 273 -20.82 4.38 -4.31
CA ARG A 273 -20.53 5.81 -4.39
C ARG A 273 -19.17 6.06 -5.06
N LEU A 274 -19.02 7.24 -5.66
CA LEU A 274 -17.74 7.72 -6.21
C LEU A 274 -16.68 7.93 -5.12
N SER A 275 -17.11 8.26 -3.90
CA SER A 275 -16.23 8.43 -2.75
C SER A 275 -16.91 7.95 -1.47
N PRO A 276 -16.15 7.50 -0.46
CA PRO A 276 -16.70 7.10 0.83
C PRO A 276 -17.34 8.31 1.55
N THR A 277 -18.42 8.07 2.28
CA THR A 277 -18.97 9.08 3.19
C THR A 277 -18.18 9.16 4.50
N SER A 278 -18.43 10.20 5.29
CA SER A 278 -17.88 10.31 6.65
C SER A 278 -18.24 9.11 7.53
N GLU A 279 -19.40 8.49 7.33
CA GLU A 279 -19.80 7.28 8.06
C GLU A 279 -19.04 6.05 7.56
N ASP A 280 -18.88 5.90 6.25
CA ASP A 280 -18.06 4.84 5.65
C ASP A 280 -16.61 4.92 6.15
N LEU A 281 -16.04 6.12 6.26
CA LEU A 281 -14.68 6.32 6.80
C LEU A 281 -14.58 6.00 8.29
N LYS A 282 -15.60 6.34 9.09
CA LYS A 282 -15.62 6.04 10.53
C LYS A 282 -15.74 4.54 10.82
N ARG A 283 -16.56 3.83 10.05
CA ARG A 283 -16.82 2.39 10.24
C ARG A 283 -15.85 1.51 9.47
N GLY A 284 -15.29 2.01 8.38
CA GLY A 284 -14.38 1.27 7.51
C GLY A 284 -13.17 0.79 8.29
N ARG A 285 -12.80 -0.46 8.03
CA ARG A 285 -11.61 -1.11 8.55
C ARG A 285 -10.92 -1.84 7.41
N ALA A 286 -9.65 -2.11 7.58
CA ALA A 286 -8.94 -3.08 6.78
C ALA A 286 -7.96 -3.87 7.63
N VAL A 287 -7.75 -5.11 7.24
CA VAL A 287 -6.90 -6.06 7.94
C VAL A 287 -5.88 -6.59 6.95
N ILE A 288 -4.62 -6.53 7.33
CA ILE A 288 -3.55 -7.24 6.64
C ILE A 288 -3.15 -8.41 7.53
N TRP A 289 -3.22 -9.61 6.97
CA TRP A 289 -2.62 -10.80 7.54
C TRP A 289 -1.33 -11.11 6.80
N GLY A 290 -0.33 -11.63 7.50
CA GLY A 290 0.88 -12.13 6.87
C GLY A 290 1.40 -13.39 7.54
N GLU A 291 1.97 -14.27 6.74
CA GLU A 291 2.75 -15.44 7.19
C GLU A 291 4.14 -15.35 6.60
N ALA A 292 5.17 -15.45 7.45
CA ALA A 292 6.54 -15.63 7.02
C ALA A 292 7.00 -17.05 7.27
N ARG A 293 7.87 -17.55 6.40
CA ARG A 293 8.40 -18.92 6.44
C ARG A 293 9.89 -18.96 6.20
N THR A 294 10.61 -19.72 7.02
CA THR A 294 12.04 -20.03 6.86
C THR A 294 12.26 -21.22 5.91
N PRO A 295 13.49 -21.42 5.39
CA PRO A 295 13.79 -22.57 4.51
C PRO A 295 13.55 -23.94 5.14
N ASP A 296 13.71 -24.07 6.46
CA ASP A 296 13.46 -25.26 7.28
C ASP A 296 11.97 -25.44 7.65
N GLY A 297 11.10 -24.51 7.22
CA GLY A 297 9.65 -24.68 7.30
C GLY A 297 8.96 -24.01 8.49
N ILE A 298 9.71 -23.40 9.41
CA ILE A 298 9.16 -22.65 10.55
C ILE A 298 8.33 -21.47 10.02
N THR A 299 7.13 -21.30 10.58
CA THR A 299 6.23 -20.20 10.23
C THR A 299 5.97 -19.28 11.41
N ARG A 300 5.72 -18.01 11.10
CA ARG A 300 5.15 -17.03 12.02
C ARG A 300 4.10 -16.21 11.30
N ARG A 301 3.05 -15.82 12.02
CA ARG A 301 1.96 -15.02 11.50
C ARG A 301 1.82 -13.73 12.28
N ALA A 302 1.45 -12.68 11.57
CA ALA A 302 1.16 -11.39 12.14
C ALA A 302 -0.06 -10.79 11.43
N ARG A 303 -0.82 -10.00 12.17
CA ARG A 303 -1.98 -9.31 11.63
C ARG A 303 -2.01 -7.87 12.09
N LEU A 304 -2.41 -6.99 11.19
CA LEU A 304 -2.54 -5.57 11.41
C LEU A 304 -3.96 -5.15 11.05
N GLU A 305 -4.73 -4.75 12.04
CA GLU A 305 -6.00 -4.05 11.82
C GLU A 305 -5.72 -2.54 11.70
N THR A 306 -6.39 -1.90 10.75
CA THR A 306 -6.25 -0.47 10.46
C THR A 306 -7.63 0.19 10.36
N PRO A 307 -7.70 1.52 10.46
CA PRO A 307 -8.89 2.28 10.07
C PRO A 307 -9.22 2.08 8.58
N ALA A 308 -10.19 2.83 8.06
CA ALA A 308 -10.47 2.82 6.63
C ALA A 308 -9.18 3.07 5.81
N PRO A 309 -8.89 2.27 4.76
CA PRO A 309 -7.66 2.39 3.96
C PRO A 309 -7.36 3.81 3.48
N HIS A 310 -8.40 4.59 3.19
CA HIS A 310 -8.30 6.00 2.81
C HIS A 310 -7.76 6.88 3.93
N LEU A 311 -8.27 6.73 5.17
CA LEU A 311 -7.79 7.48 6.33
C LEU A 311 -6.35 7.08 6.68
N TYR A 312 -6.07 5.78 6.66
CA TYR A 312 -4.71 5.27 6.86
C TYR A 312 -3.76 5.87 5.83
N SER A 313 -4.14 5.85 4.54
CA SER A 313 -3.29 6.35 3.46
C SER A 313 -2.98 7.84 3.60
N ALA A 314 -3.99 8.65 3.94
CA ALA A 314 -3.82 10.07 4.17
C ALA A 314 -2.86 10.36 5.35
N ALA A 315 -2.99 9.63 6.46
CA ALA A 315 -2.10 9.79 7.60
C ALA A 315 -0.68 9.32 7.28
N ALA A 316 -0.52 8.14 6.69
CA ALA A 316 0.77 7.56 6.32
C ALA A 316 1.54 8.48 5.36
N ALA A 317 0.88 9.02 4.33
CA ALA A 317 1.53 9.87 3.34
C ALA A 317 2.12 11.14 3.97
N ILE A 318 1.40 11.75 4.91
CA ILE A 318 1.85 12.95 5.61
C ILE A 318 2.99 12.64 6.57
N LEU A 319 2.92 11.53 7.32
CA LEU A 319 4.01 11.10 8.19
C LEU A 319 5.29 10.82 7.38
N LEU A 320 5.17 10.11 6.25
CA LEU A 320 6.28 9.83 5.35
C LEU A 320 6.86 11.12 4.75
N ALA A 321 6.00 12.03 4.31
CA ALA A 321 6.44 13.32 3.77
C ALA A 321 7.15 14.17 4.82
N GLN A 322 6.65 14.18 6.06
CA GLN A 322 7.25 14.90 7.17
C GLN A 322 8.63 14.32 7.54
N ARG A 323 8.77 12.99 7.61
CA ARG A 323 10.08 12.38 7.85
C ARG A 323 11.05 12.67 6.70
N ALA A 324 10.55 12.61 5.46
CA ALA A 324 11.34 12.93 4.28
C ALA A 324 11.80 14.39 4.17
N THR A 325 11.23 15.33 4.93
CA THR A 325 11.77 16.70 5.04
C THR A 325 12.77 16.89 6.17
N MET A 326 12.84 15.98 7.14
CA MET A 326 13.66 16.09 8.34
C MET A 326 14.91 15.20 8.32
N GLU A 327 14.84 14.06 7.65
CA GLU A 327 15.86 13.03 7.64
C GLU A 327 16.65 13.03 6.32
N ASP A 328 17.90 12.56 6.39
CA ASP A 328 18.65 12.19 5.18
C ASP A 328 18.04 10.93 4.57
N VAL A 329 17.15 11.13 3.60
CA VAL A 329 16.49 10.03 2.90
C VAL A 329 17.40 9.38 1.88
N LYS A 330 17.26 8.06 1.72
CA LYS A 330 17.92 7.32 0.66
C LYS A 330 17.34 7.71 -0.70
N THR A 331 18.20 8.11 -1.62
CA THR A 331 17.82 8.51 -2.99
C THR A 331 17.50 7.30 -3.86
N GLY A 332 16.83 7.53 -4.99
CA GLY A 332 16.30 6.48 -5.84
C GLY A 332 14.89 6.03 -5.44
N PHE A 333 14.45 4.93 -6.03
CA PHE A 333 13.20 4.28 -5.70
C PHE A 333 13.25 3.67 -4.30
N GLN A 334 12.33 4.09 -3.44
CA GLN A 334 12.16 3.61 -2.08
C GLN A 334 10.73 3.13 -1.83
N LEU A 335 10.60 2.25 -0.83
CA LEU A 335 9.33 1.88 -0.25
C LEU A 335 9.13 2.58 1.09
N PRO A 336 7.88 2.73 1.57
CA PRO A 336 7.60 3.34 2.87
C PRO A 336 8.45 2.79 4.03
N SER A 337 8.77 1.50 4.02
CA SER A 337 9.59 0.85 5.05
C SER A 337 11.01 1.40 5.16
N ALA A 338 11.55 2.04 4.12
CA ALA A 338 12.91 2.60 4.13
C ALA A 338 13.04 3.88 4.98
N ILE A 339 11.94 4.62 5.19
CA ILE A 339 11.90 5.83 6.03
C ILE A 339 11.11 5.56 7.32
N GLY A 340 10.00 4.83 7.18
CA GLY A 340 9.06 4.59 8.25
C GLY A 340 9.50 3.53 9.26
N GLY A 341 10.26 2.54 8.79
CA GLY A 341 10.41 1.27 9.51
C GLY A 341 9.07 0.57 9.75
N ALA A 342 9.07 -0.47 10.59
CA ALA A 342 7.84 -1.12 11.04
C ALA A 342 7.00 -0.23 11.98
N ALA A 343 7.64 0.72 12.68
CA ALA A 343 7.02 1.57 13.69
C ALA A 343 6.17 2.71 13.10
N LEU A 344 6.30 3.04 11.81
CA LEU A 344 5.47 4.09 11.17
C LEU A 344 3.97 3.89 11.41
N VAL A 345 3.53 2.64 11.47
CA VAL A 345 2.11 2.31 11.63
C VAL A 345 1.61 2.56 13.04
N GLU A 346 2.51 2.60 14.03
CA GLU A 346 2.19 2.87 15.43
C GLU A 346 1.85 4.35 15.64
N ASP A 347 2.39 5.24 14.79
CA ASP A 347 2.07 6.66 14.78
C ASP A 347 0.70 6.96 14.12
N ILE A 348 0.07 5.97 13.48
CA ILE A 348 -1.21 6.14 12.79
C ILE A 348 -2.36 5.77 13.75
N PRO A 349 -3.27 6.72 14.08
CA PRO A 349 -4.36 6.45 15.01
C PRO A 349 -5.27 5.29 14.56
N GLY A 350 -5.63 4.42 15.50
CA GLY A 350 -6.57 3.32 15.27
C GLY A 350 -5.98 2.09 14.58
N VAL A 351 -4.65 2.01 14.49
CA VAL A 351 -3.94 0.79 14.11
C VAL A 351 -3.80 -0.13 15.32
N VAL A 352 -4.04 -1.43 15.11
CA VAL A 352 -3.95 -2.45 16.16
C VAL A 352 -3.19 -3.67 15.62
N TRP A 353 -2.06 -3.99 16.27
CA TRP A 353 -1.35 -5.24 16.04
C TRP A 353 -2.06 -6.40 16.74
N ARG A 354 -2.22 -7.51 16.02
CA ARG A 354 -2.68 -8.79 16.58
C ARG A 354 -1.72 -9.88 16.12
N GLU A 355 -1.03 -10.52 17.04
CA GLU A 355 -0.16 -11.65 16.71
C GLU A 355 -0.95 -12.93 16.81
N ILE A 356 -0.92 -13.75 15.75
CA ILE A 356 -1.39 -15.13 15.81
C ILE A 356 -0.13 -15.96 16.01
N VAL A 357 0.27 -16.14 17.26
CA VAL A 357 1.27 -17.15 17.61
C VAL A 357 0.53 -18.49 17.60
N GLU A 358 0.39 -19.10 16.44
CA GLU A 358 0.13 -20.53 16.42
C GLU A 358 1.44 -21.22 16.84
N VAL A 359 1.45 -21.67 18.09
CA VAL A 359 2.37 -22.70 18.55
C VAL A 359 2.07 -23.93 17.71
N ASP A 360 3.10 -24.49 17.10
CA ASP A 360 2.97 -25.75 16.39
C ASP A 360 2.43 -26.81 17.37
N PRO A 361 1.25 -27.42 17.11
CA PRO A 361 0.69 -28.43 17.99
C PRO A 361 1.58 -29.67 18.12
N SER A 362 2.57 -29.86 17.23
CA SER A 362 3.59 -30.91 17.38
C SER A 362 4.63 -30.61 18.48
N VAL A 363 4.74 -29.35 18.93
CA VAL A 363 5.66 -28.95 20.02
C VAL A 363 5.00 -29.08 21.39
N GLU A 364 3.68 -28.91 21.51
CA GLU A 364 2.95 -29.22 22.76
C GLU A 364 2.98 -30.73 23.09
N ALA A 365 3.00 -31.60 22.07
CA ALA A 365 3.05 -33.04 22.27
C ALA A 365 4.41 -33.56 22.79
N GLU A 366 5.48 -32.78 22.70
CA GLU A 366 6.80 -33.11 23.26
C GLU A 366 7.03 -32.53 24.67
N ALA A 367 6.37 -31.41 25.01
CA ALA A 367 6.50 -30.77 26.32
C ALA A 367 5.79 -31.52 27.46
N ASP A 368 4.82 -32.40 27.12
CA ASP A 368 4.02 -33.17 28.07
C ASP A 368 4.50 -34.62 28.27
N ARG A 369 5.68 -34.96 27.73
CA ARG A 369 6.33 -36.23 28.08
C ARG A 369 6.98 -36.09 29.47
N PRO A 370 6.56 -36.89 30.48
CA PRO A 370 7.30 -36.92 31.73
C PRO A 370 8.72 -37.37 31.43
N VAL A 371 9.70 -36.57 31.84
CA VAL A 371 11.09 -37.00 31.89
C VAL A 371 11.13 -38.19 32.84
N ALA A 372 11.26 -39.40 32.27
CA ALA A 372 11.59 -40.57 33.05
C ALA A 372 12.97 -40.34 33.66
N LEU A 373 12.99 -40.02 34.95
CA LEU A 373 14.19 -40.09 35.77
C LEU A 373 14.57 -41.56 35.87
N ASP A 374 15.44 -42.01 34.96
CA ASP A 374 16.13 -43.28 35.11
C ASP A 374 17.05 -43.19 36.33
N MET A 375 16.53 -43.70 37.45
CA MET A 375 17.33 -44.07 38.61
C MET A 375 18.19 -45.28 38.23
N GLN A 376 19.47 -45.05 37.92
CA GLN A 376 20.47 -46.11 38.05
C GLN A 376 21.09 -46.07 39.45
N ALA A 377 20.65 -47.03 40.25
CA ALA A 377 21.36 -47.50 41.42
C ALA A 377 22.71 -48.09 41.00
N GLY A 378 23.80 -47.43 41.35
CA GLY A 378 25.15 -47.98 41.28
C GLY A 378 25.61 -48.35 42.69
N GLY A 379 25.50 -49.63 43.03
CA GLY A 379 26.21 -50.22 44.16
C GLY A 379 26.99 -51.44 43.68
N VAL A 380 28.32 -51.32 43.65
CA VAL A 380 29.30 -52.12 44.40
C VAL A 380 30.54 -51.24 44.60
#